data_AF-A0A931I301-F1
#
_entry.id   AF-A0A931I301-F1
#
_cell.length_a   1.000
_cell.length_b   1.000
_cell.length_c   1.000
_cell.angle_alpha   90.00
_cell.angle_beta   90.00
_cell.angle_gamma   90.00
#
_symmetry.space_group_name_H-M   'P 1'
#
loop_
_entity.id
_entity.type
_entity.pdbx_description
1 polymer ?
#
loop_
_entity_poly.entity_id
_entity_poly.type
_entity_poly.pdbx_seq_one_letter_code
_entity_poly.pdbx_strand_id
1 'polypeptide(L)'
;MTSAPRPTRRLILAGLGSLALAGCQSSSPSSTATAGAGGPVRLQAPPDATQPTRPPVPAGQASFRFDLVQGIPTNRADELAVSLGSRARARGLTLVRRGDPAASYRILGYLSAVGGDTGTNVSYVWDVMDSGNRRLYRVTGFELAGNADGDPWGGVTDTTLDAIAARTVEALAAWIDQPLPAAPATAAAPGIAI
;
A
#
# COMPACT_ATOMS: atom_id res chain seq x y z
N MET A 1 -23.71 39.09 30.10
CA MET A 1 -22.53 39.88 30.49
C MET A 1 -21.62 39.03 31.38
N THR A 2 -20.56 38.40 30.86
CA THR A 2 -19.31 38.23 31.61
C THR A 2 -18.19 37.93 30.62
N SER A 3 -17.20 38.81 30.61
CA SER A 3 -16.06 38.90 29.70
C SER A 3 -14.90 38.04 30.22
N ALA A 4 -14.17 37.34 29.34
CA ALA A 4 -12.93 36.63 29.68
C ALA A 4 -11.71 37.46 29.21
N PRO A 5 -10.78 37.85 30.10
CA PRO A 5 -9.59 38.60 29.72
C PRO A 5 -8.47 37.67 29.23
N ARG A 6 -7.90 38.01 28.06
CA ARG A 6 -6.61 37.48 27.58
C ARG A 6 -5.47 38.39 28.05
N PRO A 7 -4.42 37.83 28.65
CA PRO A 7 -3.08 38.39 28.45
C PRO A 7 -2.06 37.22 28.32
N THR A 8 -0.85 37.30 27.74
CA THR A 8 -0.01 38.44 27.38
C THR A 8 1.02 37.94 26.37
N ARG A 9 1.39 38.85 25.47
CA ARG A 9 2.50 38.79 24.50
C ARG A 9 3.84 38.83 25.25
N ARG A 10 4.80 37.97 24.87
CA ARG A 10 6.23 38.26 25.05
C ARG A 10 6.94 38.12 23.71
N LEU A 11 7.22 39.27 23.12
CA LEU A 11 8.26 39.46 22.11
C LEU A 11 9.61 39.23 22.81
N ILE A 12 10.47 38.38 22.23
CA ILE A 12 11.92 38.51 22.38
C ILE A 12 12.53 38.40 20.99
N LEU A 13 13.11 39.53 20.57
CA LEU A 13 14.03 39.68 19.45
C LEU A 13 15.39 39.06 19.79
N ALA A 14 16.14 38.79 18.72
CA ALA A 14 17.59 38.88 18.58
C ALA A 14 18.34 37.56 18.45
N GLY A 15 19.07 37.44 17.35
CA GLY A 15 20.11 36.43 17.15
C GLY A 15 20.44 36.17 15.68
N LEU A 16 21.07 37.15 15.01
CA LEU A 16 21.81 36.91 13.77
C LEU A 16 22.96 35.94 14.03
N GLY A 17 23.11 34.93 13.17
CA GLY A 17 24.25 34.02 13.17
C GLY A 17 24.39 33.33 11.83
N SER A 18 25.06 33.99 10.90
CA SER A 18 25.59 33.41 9.66
C SER A 18 26.82 32.57 9.98
N LEU A 19 26.95 31.34 9.47
CA LEU A 19 28.16 30.86 8.76
C LEU A 19 28.08 29.38 8.33
N ALA A 20 28.49 29.18 7.08
CA ALA A 20 29.32 28.09 6.55
C ALA A 20 28.73 26.68 6.31
N LEU A 21 28.66 26.37 5.00
CA LEU A 21 28.82 25.06 4.39
C LEU A 21 30.03 24.29 4.96
N ALA A 22 29.83 23.04 5.35
CA ALA A 22 30.82 21.97 5.24
C ALA A 22 30.09 20.62 5.28
N GLY A 23 30.28 19.81 4.24
CA GLY A 23 29.80 18.43 4.22
C GLY A 23 30.63 17.52 5.12
N CYS A 24 30.07 16.36 5.44
CA CYS A 24 30.76 15.08 5.69
C CYS A 24 29.65 14.01 5.76
N GLN A 25 29.50 13.19 4.72
CA GLN A 25 30.15 11.88 4.58
C GLN A 25 29.66 10.86 5.63
N SER A 26 29.04 9.82 5.09
CA SER A 26 28.59 8.60 5.75
C SER A 26 29.65 7.96 6.64
N SER A 27 29.27 7.54 7.83
CA SER A 27 29.96 6.50 8.60
C SER A 27 28.99 5.93 9.64
N SER A 28 28.56 4.69 9.45
CA SER A 28 27.96 3.89 10.52
C SER A 28 29.07 3.38 11.43
N PRO A 29 28.90 3.43 12.75
CA PRO A 29 29.37 2.33 13.57
C PRO A 29 28.25 1.79 14.47
N SER A 30 28.25 0.46 14.55
CA SER A 30 27.57 -0.42 15.47
C SER A 30 27.43 0.20 16.87
N SER A 31 26.18 0.37 17.34
CA SER A 31 25.94 0.82 18.72
C SER A 31 26.05 -0.36 19.69
N THR A 32 27.21 -0.46 20.34
CA THR A 32 27.34 -1.08 21.67
C THR A 32 26.54 -0.21 22.66
N ALA A 33 25.69 -0.84 23.45
CA ALA A 33 24.77 -0.17 24.36
C ALA A 33 25.49 0.64 25.46
N THR A 34 25.18 1.94 25.54
CA THR A 34 25.35 2.79 26.73
C THR A 34 24.17 3.77 26.79
N ALA A 35 23.51 3.86 27.94
CA ALA A 35 22.35 4.70 28.18
C ALA A 35 22.69 6.19 28.30
N GLY A 36 21.89 7.05 27.66
CA GLY A 36 21.76 8.48 28.02
C GLY A 36 21.70 9.49 26.87
N ALA A 37 20.71 10.39 26.95
CA ALA A 37 20.54 11.69 26.26
C ALA A 37 19.97 11.74 24.81
N GLY A 38 18.65 11.97 24.73
CA GLY A 38 18.05 13.03 23.92
C GLY A 38 18.33 13.12 22.42
N GLY A 39 18.18 12.02 21.66
CA GLY A 39 18.07 12.08 20.20
C GLY A 39 16.63 12.39 19.74
N PRO A 40 16.41 12.92 18.53
CA PRO A 40 15.07 13.07 17.97
C PRO A 40 14.39 11.70 17.96
N VAL A 41 13.20 11.62 18.55
CA VAL A 41 12.36 10.42 18.52
C VAL A 41 12.00 10.16 17.06
N ARG A 42 12.75 9.27 16.40
CA ARG A 42 12.33 8.70 15.13
C ARG A 42 11.09 7.87 15.44
N LEU A 43 9.90 8.37 15.09
CA LEU A 43 8.72 7.52 15.03
C LEU A 43 9.07 6.34 14.11
N GLN A 44 9.30 5.17 14.70
CA GLN A 44 9.40 3.93 13.95
C GLN A 44 8.02 3.73 13.34
N ALA A 45 7.95 3.64 12.01
CA ALA A 45 6.72 3.27 11.34
C ALA A 45 6.23 1.93 11.93
N PRO A 46 4.91 1.74 12.10
CA PRO A 46 4.36 0.48 12.57
C PRO A 46 4.96 -0.69 11.78
N PRO A 47 5.23 -1.85 12.42
CA PRO A 47 5.92 -2.99 11.80
C PRO A 47 5.24 -3.55 10.53
N ASP A 48 4.01 -3.13 10.21
CA ASP A 48 3.24 -3.54 9.03
C ASP A 48 3.23 -2.53 7.87
N ALA A 49 3.83 -1.34 8.01
CA ALA A 49 3.99 -0.41 6.89
C ALA A 49 5.22 -0.80 6.04
N THR A 50 5.27 -2.06 5.61
CA THR A 50 6.31 -2.55 4.70
C THR A 50 6.02 -1.95 3.33
N GLN A 51 6.97 -1.20 2.78
CA GLN A 51 6.89 -0.71 1.40
C GLN A 51 6.64 -1.90 0.46
N PRO A 52 5.87 -1.69 -0.64
CA PRO A 52 5.62 -2.75 -1.62
C PRO A 52 6.96 -3.36 -2.06
N THR A 53 7.08 -4.68 -1.88
CA THR A 53 8.22 -5.42 -2.42
C THR A 53 8.06 -5.44 -3.94
N ARG A 54 9.14 -5.16 -4.66
CA ARG A 54 9.14 -5.20 -6.13
C ARG A 54 8.72 -6.60 -6.62
N PRO A 55 7.92 -6.71 -7.70
CA PRO A 55 7.59 -8.00 -8.28
C PRO A 55 8.85 -8.78 -8.68
N PRO A 56 9.02 -10.04 -8.22
CA PRO A 56 10.14 -10.87 -8.63
C PRO A 56 10.01 -11.49 -10.03
N VAL A 57 8.81 -11.47 -10.62
CA VAL A 57 8.51 -12.04 -11.94
C VAL A 57 8.22 -10.90 -12.92
N PRO A 58 8.82 -10.89 -14.12
CA PRO A 58 8.52 -9.88 -15.14
C PRO A 58 7.04 -9.91 -15.54
N ALA A 59 6.45 -8.74 -15.82
CA ALA A 59 5.02 -8.60 -16.15
C ALA A 59 4.53 -9.54 -17.26
N GLY A 60 5.30 -9.70 -18.35
CA GLY A 60 4.94 -10.59 -19.45
C GLY A 60 4.96 -12.09 -19.13
N GLN A 61 5.50 -12.49 -17.98
CA GLN A 61 5.55 -13.88 -17.50
C GLN A 61 4.73 -14.09 -16.23
N ALA A 62 4.23 -13.01 -15.63
CA ALA A 62 3.45 -13.07 -14.40
C ALA A 62 2.05 -13.61 -14.67
N SER A 63 1.61 -14.51 -13.80
CA SER A 63 0.22 -14.98 -13.74
C SER A 63 -0.38 -14.74 -12.37
N PHE A 64 -1.65 -14.38 -12.35
CA PHE A 64 -2.38 -14.03 -11.15
C PHE A 64 -3.55 -14.99 -10.95
N ARG A 65 -3.82 -15.32 -9.68
CA ARG A 65 -5.07 -15.94 -9.26
C ARG A 65 -5.71 -15.11 -8.17
N PHE A 66 -7.01 -14.84 -8.33
CA PHE A 66 -7.84 -14.33 -7.26
C PHE A 66 -8.40 -15.51 -6.47
N ASP A 67 -8.10 -15.53 -5.19
CA ASP A 67 -8.64 -16.51 -4.25
C ASP A 67 -10.02 -16.08 -3.73
N LEU A 68 -10.54 -16.84 -2.77
CA LEU A 68 -11.80 -16.48 -2.12
C LEU A 68 -11.68 -15.11 -1.42
N VAL A 69 -12.70 -14.29 -1.62
CA VAL A 69 -12.86 -12.99 -0.96
C VAL A 69 -13.65 -13.19 0.34
N GLN A 70 -13.12 -12.74 1.46
CA GLN A 70 -13.75 -12.85 2.78
C GLN A 70 -14.53 -11.57 3.12
N GLY A 71 -15.54 -11.71 3.99
CA GLY A 71 -16.32 -10.58 4.52
C GLY A 71 -17.37 -9.99 3.58
N ILE A 72 -17.51 -10.55 2.36
CA ILE A 72 -18.50 -10.18 1.35
C ILE A 72 -19.54 -11.32 1.18
N PRO A 73 -20.84 -11.04 1.05
CA PRO A 73 -21.86 -12.06 0.78
C PRO A 73 -21.66 -12.67 -0.63
N THR A 74 -22.04 -13.94 -0.79
CA THR A 74 -21.70 -14.76 -1.97
C THR A 74 -22.14 -14.12 -3.29
N ASN A 75 -23.38 -13.59 -3.36
CA ASN A 75 -23.89 -12.95 -4.58
C ASN A 75 -23.02 -11.75 -5.01
N ARG A 76 -22.59 -10.91 -4.06
CA ARG A 76 -21.70 -9.77 -4.33
C ARG A 76 -20.28 -10.21 -4.64
N ALA A 77 -19.82 -11.30 -4.04
CA ALA A 77 -18.52 -11.90 -4.30
C ALA A 77 -18.41 -12.40 -5.75
N ASP A 78 -19.48 -13.01 -6.26
CA ASP A 78 -19.56 -13.50 -7.64
C ASP A 78 -19.54 -12.34 -8.65
N GLU A 79 -20.34 -11.29 -8.41
CA GLU A 79 -20.34 -10.04 -9.19
C GLU A 79 -18.93 -9.40 -9.23
N LEU A 80 -18.31 -9.24 -8.05
CA LEU A 80 -16.96 -8.69 -7.94
C LEU A 80 -15.92 -9.54 -8.69
N ALA A 81 -16.03 -10.86 -8.62
CA ALA A 81 -15.12 -11.77 -9.33
C ALA A 81 -15.24 -11.65 -10.85
N VAL A 82 -16.46 -11.46 -11.37
CA VAL A 82 -16.68 -11.17 -12.80
C VAL A 82 -16.02 -9.86 -13.20
N SER A 83 -16.23 -8.78 -12.43
CA SER A 83 -15.63 -7.46 -12.70
C SER A 83 -14.10 -7.48 -12.64
N LEU A 84 -13.52 -8.11 -11.61
CA LEU A 84 -12.07 -8.31 -11.49
C LEU A 84 -11.52 -9.08 -12.68
N GLY A 85 -12.18 -10.17 -13.06
CA GLY A 85 -11.78 -11.01 -14.19
C GLY A 85 -11.80 -10.25 -15.52
N SER A 86 -12.86 -9.49 -15.77
CA SER A 86 -13.00 -8.68 -16.98
C SER A 86 -11.91 -7.61 -17.07
N ARG A 87 -11.74 -6.83 -15.99
CA ARG A 87 -10.77 -5.73 -15.94
C ARG A 87 -9.33 -6.18 -15.99
N ALA A 88 -8.98 -7.27 -15.29
CA ALA A 88 -7.64 -7.82 -15.32
C ALA A 88 -7.23 -8.23 -16.74
N ARG A 89 -8.11 -8.92 -17.48
CA ARG A 89 -7.88 -9.26 -18.89
C ARG A 89 -7.78 -8.03 -19.78
N ALA A 90 -8.65 -7.03 -19.57
CA ALA A 90 -8.58 -5.77 -20.30
C ALA A 90 -7.26 -5.01 -20.06
N ARG A 91 -6.64 -5.17 -18.88
CA ARG A 91 -5.31 -4.63 -18.56
C ARG A 91 -4.14 -5.52 -18.96
N GLY A 92 -4.39 -6.65 -19.62
CA GLY A 92 -3.33 -7.57 -20.05
C GLY A 92 -2.73 -8.42 -18.93
N LEU A 93 -3.38 -8.49 -17.76
CA LEU A 93 -2.95 -9.38 -16.68
C LEU A 93 -3.37 -10.82 -17.00
N THR A 94 -2.42 -11.75 -16.97
CA THR A 94 -2.70 -13.17 -17.18
C THR A 94 -3.38 -13.76 -15.94
N LEU A 95 -4.61 -14.25 -16.10
CA LEU A 95 -5.35 -14.93 -15.04
C LEU A 95 -5.33 -16.44 -15.23
N VAL A 96 -5.05 -17.18 -14.15
CA VAL A 96 -5.21 -18.63 -14.11
C VAL A 96 -6.42 -19.03 -13.27
N ARG A 97 -6.77 -20.32 -13.31
CA ARG A 97 -7.92 -20.85 -12.57
C ARG A 97 -7.71 -20.65 -11.06
N ARG A 98 -8.80 -20.35 -10.35
CA ARG A 98 -8.80 -20.33 -8.87
C ARG A 98 -8.28 -21.66 -8.33
N GLY A 99 -7.35 -21.59 -7.38
CA GLY A 99 -6.73 -22.78 -6.77
C GLY A 99 -5.57 -23.40 -7.57
N ASP A 100 -5.28 -22.92 -8.78
CA ASP A 100 -4.14 -23.42 -9.57
C ASP A 100 -2.80 -23.04 -8.89
N PRO A 101 -1.97 -24.01 -8.47
CA PRO A 101 -0.70 -23.72 -7.81
C PRO A 101 0.35 -23.11 -8.75
N ALA A 102 0.15 -23.15 -10.08
CA ALA A 102 1.08 -22.60 -11.05
C ALA A 102 1.05 -21.06 -11.15
N ALA A 103 0.10 -20.39 -10.48
CA ALA A 103 0.04 -18.93 -10.45
C ALA A 103 1.30 -18.33 -9.83
N SER A 104 1.92 -17.35 -10.51
CA SER A 104 3.05 -16.60 -9.96
C SER A 104 2.67 -15.84 -8.68
N TYR A 105 1.45 -15.29 -8.67
CA TYR A 105 0.92 -14.49 -7.58
C TYR A 105 -0.47 -14.94 -7.16
N ARG A 106 -0.66 -15.08 -5.85
CA ARG A 106 -1.96 -15.39 -5.22
C ARG A 106 -2.48 -14.14 -4.53
N ILE A 107 -3.71 -13.76 -4.85
CA ILE A 107 -4.33 -12.54 -4.32
C ILE A 107 -5.42 -12.94 -3.33
N LEU A 108 -5.23 -12.60 -2.05
CA LEU A 108 -6.19 -12.82 -0.98
C LEU A 108 -7.01 -11.55 -0.73
N GLY A 109 -8.33 -11.65 -0.75
CA GLY A 109 -9.22 -10.51 -0.57
C GLY A 109 -9.97 -10.50 0.76
N TYR A 110 -10.05 -9.34 1.38
CA TYR A 110 -10.93 -9.07 2.52
C TYR A 110 -11.69 -7.77 2.29
N LEU A 111 -13.01 -7.82 2.37
CA LEU A 111 -13.88 -6.66 2.24
C LEU A 111 -14.80 -6.55 3.46
N SER A 112 -15.16 -5.33 3.81
CA SER A 112 -16.22 -5.05 4.76
C SER A 112 -17.03 -3.84 4.32
N ALA A 113 -18.32 -3.88 4.61
CA ALA A 113 -19.25 -2.80 4.34
C ALA A 113 -19.81 -2.27 5.66
N VAL A 114 -19.82 -0.96 5.84
CA VAL A 114 -20.34 -0.30 7.04
C VAL A 114 -21.26 0.84 6.60
N GLY A 115 -22.51 0.81 7.05
CA GLY A 115 -23.45 1.91 6.81
C GLY A 115 -23.03 3.18 7.56
N GLY A 116 -23.26 4.34 6.97
CA GLY A 116 -23.03 5.64 7.59
C GLY A 116 -23.98 6.71 7.05
N ASP A 117 -23.86 7.94 7.57
CA ASP A 117 -24.82 9.03 7.32
C ASP A 117 -24.91 9.47 5.85
N THR A 118 -23.89 9.18 5.05
CA THR A 118 -23.77 9.61 3.64
C THR A 118 -23.80 8.45 2.64
N GLY A 119 -23.96 7.21 3.12
CA GLY A 119 -23.88 6.00 2.31
C GLY A 119 -23.17 4.87 3.02
N THR A 120 -23.06 3.72 2.34
CA THR A 120 -22.31 2.57 2.84
C THR A 120 -20.84 2.72 2.44
N ASN A 121 -19.94 2.70 3.42
CA ASN A 121 -18.51 2.67 3.18
C ASN A 121 -18.03 1.22 3.02
N VAL A 122 -17.55 0.89 1.83
CA VAL A 122 -16.97 -0.43 1.52
C VAL A 122 -15.45 -0.32 1.55
N SER A 123 -14.83 -0.94 2.54
CA SER A 123 -13.38 -1.03 2.64
C SER A 123 -12.88 -2.35 2.07
N TYR A 124 -11.77 -2.32 1.34
CA TYR A 124 -11.17 -3.51 0.76
C TYR A 124 -9.66 -3.58 1.02
N VAL A 125 -9.18 -4.79 1.22
CA VAL A 125 -7.77 -5.14 1.34
C VAL A 125 -7.49 -6.35 0.45
N TRP A 126 -6.46 -6.24 -0.38
CA TRP A 126 -5.95 -7.31 -1.20
C TRP A 126 -4.48 -7.54 -0.88
N ASP A 127 -4.14 -8.75 -0.47
CA ASP A 127 -2.78 -9.17 -0.23
C ASP A 127 -2.26 -9.99 -1.42
N VAL A 128 -1.17 -9.52 -2.03
CA VAL A 128 -0.46 -10.21 -3.10
C VAL A 128 0.64 -11.06 -2.48
N MET A 129 0.50 -12.37 -2.63
CA MET A 129 1.40 -13.38 -2.06
C MET A 129 2.21 -14.04 -3.17
N ASP A 130 3.48 -14.36 -2.90
CA ASP A 130 4.28 -15.25 -3.75
C ASP A 130 3.96 -16.73 -3.51
N SER A 131 4.61 -17.62 -4.27
CA SER A 131 4.49 -19.08 -4.11
C SER A 131 4.96 -19.59 -2.74
N GLY A 132 5.81 -18.83 -2.04
CA GLY A 132 6.30 -19.11 -0.68
C GLY A 132 5.37 -18.58 0.41
N ASN A 133 4.17 -18.11 0.07
CA ASN A 133 3.20 -17.53 1.00
C ASN A 133 3.74 -16.30 1.75
N ARG A 134 4.66 -15.56 1.14
CA ARG A 134 5.12 -14.26 1.62
C ARG A 134 4.34 -13.14 0.94
N ARG A 135 3.86 -12.19 1.74
CA ARG A 135 3.18 -10.98 1.24
C ARG A 135 4.19 -10.05 0.59
N LEU A 136 4.02 -9.79 -0.69
CA LEU A 136 4.86 -8.88 -1.47
C LEU A 136 4.25 -7.48 -1.54
N TYR A 137 2.94 -7.41 -1.72
CA TYR A 137 2.23 -6.17 -1.94
C TYR A 137 0.85 -6.22 -1.29
N ARG A 138 0.36 -5.06 -0.87
CA ARG A 138 -0.97 -4.88 -0.31
C ARG A 138 -1.63 -3.72 -1.04
N VAL A 139 -2.80 -3.99 -1.61
CA VAL A 139 -3.72 -2.97 -2.13
C VAL A 139 -4.78 -2.73 -1.07
N THR A 140 -5.00 -1.49 -0.68
CA THR A 140 -6.12 -1.12 0.17
C THR A 140 -6.89 0.02 -0.44
N GLY A 141 -8.15 0.16 -0.06
CA GLY A 141 -8.94 1.31 -0.44
C GLY A 141 -10.33 1.27 0.15
N PHE A 142 -11.08 2.31 -0.20
CA PHE A 142 -12.45 2.52 0.23
C PHE A 142 -13.28 2.98 -0.96
N GLU A 143 -14.56 2.64 -0.92
CA GLU A 143 -15.52 2.96 -1.96
C GLU A 143 -16.84 3.33 -1.29
N LEU A 144 -17.37 4.51 -1.63
CA LEU A 144 -18.67 4.93 -1.11
C LEU A 144 -19.76 4.35 -2.00
N ALA A 145 -20.67 3.60 -1.40
CA ALA A 145 -21.84 3.04 -2.05
C ALA A 145 -23.12 3.78 -1.64
N GLY A 146 -24.25 3.32 -2.17
CA GLY A 146 -25.56 3.84 -1.80
C GLY A 146 -25.91 3.57 -0.33
N ASN A 147 -26.97 4.25 0.11
CA ASN A 147 -27.57 3.98 1.41
C ASN A 147 -28.21 2.59 1.44
N ALA A 148 -28.27 1.99 2.62
CA ALA A 148 -28.92 0.71 2.85
C ALA A 148 -29.71 0.76 4.16
N ASP A 149 -30.92 0.22 4.15
CA ASP A 149 -31.73 0.07 5.36
C ASP A 149 -31.45 -1.30 5.97
N GLY A 150 -30.63 -1.32 7.04
CA GLY A 150 -30.25 -2.55 7.74
C GLY A 150 -28.92 -3.14 7.27
N ASP A 151 -28.95 -4.07 6.30
CA ASP A 151 -27.74 -4.73 5.81
C ASP A 151 -26.92 -3.79 4.90
N PRO A 152 -25.67 -3.43 5.25
CA PRO A 152 -24.87 -2.49 4.46
C PRO A 152 -24.61 -2.98 3.03
N TRP A 153 -24.57 -4.29 2.79
CA TRP A 153 -24.39 -4.83 1.44
C TRP A 153 -25.60 -4.59 0.50
N GLY A 154 -26.75 -4.19 1.04
CA GLY A 154 -27.90 -3.74 0.26
C GLY A 154 -27.64 -2.45 -0.53
N GLY A 155 -26.77 -1.56 -0.02
CA GLY A 155 -26.42 -0.28 -0.66
C GLY A 155 -25.29 -0.37 -1.68
N VAL A 156 -24.59 -1.52 -1.72
CA VAL A 156 -23.49 -1.77 -2.65
C VAL A 156 -24.08 -2.09 -4.03
N THR A 157 -23.66 -1.37 -5.07
CA THR A 157 -24.14 -1.60 -6.44
C THR A 157 -23.08 -2.28 -7.29
N ASP A 158 -23.47 -2.83 -8.44
CA ASP A 158 -22.54 -3.39 -9.43
C ASP A 158 -21.51 -2.33 -9.85
N THR A 159 -21.93 -1.07 -9.97
CA THR A 159 -21.04 0.07 -10.23
C THR A 159 -20.00 0.25 -9.14
N THR A 160 -20.38 0.09 -7.86
CA THR A 160 -19.44 0.14 -6.72
C THR A 160 -18.44 -1.02 -6.78
N LEU A 161 -18.91 -2.25 -7.02
CA LEU A 161 -18.04 -3.42 -7.14
C LEU A 161 -17.09 -3.30 -8.34
N ASP A 162 -17.59 -2.77 -9.44
CA ASP A 162 -16.82 -2.49 -10.64
C ASP A 162 -15.75 -1.42 -10.39
N ALA A 163 -16.06 -0.37 -9.63
CA ALA A 163 -15.08 0.63 -9.19
C ALA A 163 -13.99 0.04 -8.29
N ILE A 164 -14.35 -0.83 -7.33
CA ILE A 164 -13.37 -1.56 -6.50
C ILE A 164 -12.47 -2.42 -7.40
N ALA A 165 -13.06 -3.16 -8.34
CA ALA A 165 -12.31 -3.98 -9.28
C ALA A 165 -11.38 -3.13 -10.17
N ALA A 166 -11.82 -1.94 -10.59
CA ALA A 166 -11.02 -0.95 -11.31
C ALA A 166 -9.73 -0.66 -10.57
N ARG A 167 -9.88 -0.13 -9.36
CA ARG A 167 -8.76 0.35 -8.54
C ARG A 167 -7.82 -0.79 -8.17
N THR A 168 -8.38 -1.96 -7.91
CA THR A 168 -7.60 -3.15 -7.60
C THR A 168 -6.72 -3.57 -8.77
N VAL A 169 -7.30 -3.73 -9.96
CA VAL A 169 -6.56 -4.14 -11.16
C VAL A 169 -5.53 -3.09 -11.56
N GLU A 170 -5.89 -1.80 -11.46
CA GLU A 170 -4.96 -0.70 -11.72
C GLU A 170 -3.75 -0.72 -10.79
N ALA A 171 -3.98 -0.93 -9.49
CA ALA A 171 -2.91 -1.05 -8.51
C ALA A 171 -2.01 -2.27 -8.79
N LEU A 172 -2.59 -3.40 -9.20
CA LEU A 172 -1.83 -4.60 -9.58
C LEU A 172 -1.01 -4.37 -10.85
N ALA A 173 -1.58 -3.73 -11.87
CA ALA A 173 -0.88 -3.38 -13.11
C ALA A 173 0.29 -2.43 -12.83
N ALA A 174 0.05 -1.36 -12.07
CA ALA A 174 1.09 -0.41 -11.69
C ALA A 174 2.22 -1.07 -10.86
N TRP A 175 1.89 -2.05 -10.02
CA TRP A 175 2.88 -2.80 -9.26
C TRP A 175 3.70 -3.76 -10.13
N ILE A 176 3.07 -4.50 -11.04
CA ILE A 176 3.76 -5.48 -11.87
C ILE A 176 4.64 -4.83 -12.94
N ASP A 177 4.28 -3.63 -13.40
CA ASP A 177 5.02 -2.86 -14.40
C ASP A 177 6.25 -2.12 -13.83
N GLN A 178 6.54 -2.28 -12.53
CA GLN A 178 7.72 -1.68 -11.92
C GLN A 178 9.01 -2.19 -12.58
N PRO A 179 9.93 -1.30 -13.02
CA PRO A 179 11.18 -1.69 -13.64
C PRO A 179 12.01 -2.62 -12.75
N LEU A 180 12.54 -3.69 -13.34
CA LEU A 180 13.55 -4.52 -12.69
C LEU A 180 14.78 -3.66 -12.34
N PRO A 181 15.49 -3.96 -11.24
CA PRO A 181 16.70 -3.20 -10.94
C PRO A 181 17.65 -3.36 -12.11
N ALA A 182 18.25 -2.26 -12.57
CA ALA A 182 19.44 -2.37 -13.39
C ALA A 182 20.43 -3.24 -12.60
N ALA A 183 20.99 -4.27 -13.26
CA ALA A 183 22.02 -5.10 -12.65
C ALA A 183 23.04 -4.17 -11.97
N PRO A 184 23.53 -4.48 -10.76
CA PRO A 184 24.50 -3.64 -10.09
C PRO A 184 25.63 -3.39 -11.08
N ALA A 185 25.81 -2.13 -11.48
CA ALA A 185 26.95 -1.76 -12.30
C ALA A 185 28.17 -2.23 -11.51
N THR A 186 28.89 -3.23 -12.03
CA THR A 186 30.11 -3.72 -11.43
C THR A 186 30.99 -2.50 -11.21
N ALA A 187 31.12 -2.08 -9.95
CA ALA A 187 31.95 -0.95 -9.61
C ALA A 187 33.37 -1.35 -10.04
N ALA A 188 33.83 -0.78 -11.16
CA ALA A 188 35.19 -0.93 -11.60
C ALA A 188 36.06 -0.41 -10.45
N ALA A 189 36.75 -1.34 -9.79
CA ALA A 189 37.64 -1.02 -8.69
C ALA A 189 38.61 0.07 -9.18
N PRO A 190 38.82 1.16 -8.43
CA PRO A 190 39.84 2.14 -8.79
C PRO A 190 41.19 1.41 -8.80
N GLY A 191 41.81 1.36 -9.97
CA GLY A 191 43.16 0.84 -10.12
C GLY A 191 44.09 1.59 -9.18
N ILE A 192 44.69 0.87 -8.23
CA ILE A 192 45.79 1.36 -7.42
C ILE A 192 46.97 1.55 -8.39
N ALA A 193 47.28 2.81 -8.70
CA ALA A 193 48.54 3.16 -9.33
C ALA A 193 49.64 3.09 -8.27
N ILE A 194 50.66 2.29 -8.57
CA ILE A 194 51.92 2.13 -7.82
C ILE A 194 52.88 3.28 -8.16
#